data_AF-A0A2V6YHW4-F1
#
_entry.id   AF-A0A2V6YHW4-F1
#
_cell.length_a   1.000
_cell.length_b   1.000
_cell.length_c   1.000
_cell.angle_alpha   90.00
_cell.angle_beta   90.00
_cell.angle_gamma   90.00
#
_symmetry.space_group_name_H-M   'P 1'
#
loop_
_entity.id
_entity.type
_entity.pdbx_description
1 polymer ?
#
loop_
_entity_poly.entity_id
_entity_poly.type
_entity_poly.pdbx_seq_one_letter_code
_entity_poly.pdbx_strand_id
1 'polypeptide(L)'
;MPKRLIVALSVGILIMGGALAGTAADMKPIHIQKMKDVTVTLQNESGQWKEGKNSFVLEFTAAQDKKPVDVGKVSLSTSMGMPGMAPMVAGATLTPDGPGRYRGTIEFPDRGARQVTVTWDGPEGKGSTRFSVPVR
;
A
#
# COMPACT_ATOMS: atom_id res chain seq x y z
N MET A 1 24.28 -29.71 -63.26
CA MET A 1 25.11 -29.37 -62.07
C MET A 1 24.17 -29.00 -60.92
N PRO A 2 24.46 -29.44 -59.67
CA PRO A 2 23.47 -29.72 -58.63
C PRO A 2 23.38 -28.63 -57.55
N LYS A 3 22.31 -28.64 -56.74
CA LYS A 3 22.33 -28.38 -55.28
C LYS A 3 20.92 -28.57 -54.69
N ARG A 4 20.65 -29.72 -54.07
CA ARG A 4 20.91 -30.09 -52.66
C ARG A 4 19.77 -29.64 -51.72
N LEU A 5 18.94 -30.61 -51.37
CA LEU A 5 18.27 -30.77 -50.08
C LEU A 5 19.30 -30.62 -48.95
N ILE A 6 18.99 -29.90 -47.85
CA ILE A 6 19.44 -30.17 -46.46
C ILE A 6 19.00 -29.07 -45.46
N VAL A 7 18.30 -29.55 -44.42
CA VAL A 7 18.36 -29.20 -42.99
C VAL A 7 17.55 -28.01 -42.43
N ALA A 8 16.70 -28.41 -41.48
CA ALA A 8 16.00 -27.61 -40.49
C ALA A 8 16.95 -26.85 -39.56
N LEU A 9 16.56 -25.64 -39.15
CA LEU A 9 17.10 -25.01 -37.95
C LEU A 9 15.95 -24.54 -37.07
N SER A 10 15.66 -25.36 -36.06
CA SER A 10 14.86 -25.02 -34.90
C SER A 10 15.55 -23.89 -34.13
N VAL A 11 14.90 -22.75 -33.98
CA VAL A 11 15.23 -21.80 -32.92
C VAL A 11 14.01 -21.71 -32.01
N GLY A 12 14.06 -22.48 -30.94
CA GLY A 12 13.17 -22.33 -29.80
C GLY A 12 13.48 -21.02 -29.11
N ILE A 13 12.50 -20.14 -29.00
CA ILE A 13 12.56 -19.04 -28.04
C ILE A 13 12.18 -19.63 -26.69
N LEU A 14 13.21 -19.78 -25.87
CA LEU A 14 13.14 -20.08 -24.45
C LEU A 14 12.36 -18.93 -23.77
N ILE A 15 11.10 -19.16 -23.41
CA ILE A 15 10.40 -18.29 -22.47
C ILE A 15 10.86 -18.73 -21.08
N MET A 16 11.89 -18.09 -20.56
CA MET A 16 12.39 -18.37 -19.21
C MET A 16 12.76 -17.06 -18.50
N GLY A 17 12.10 -16.83 -17.36
CA GLY A 17 12.23 -15.65 -16.50
C GLY A 17 10.85 -15.03 -16.27
N GLY A 18 9.98 -15.57 -15.42
CA GLY A 18 10.30 -15.86 -14.02
C GLY A 18 10.10 -14.62 -13.17
N ALA A 19 8.87 -14.16 -13.05
CA ALA A 19 8.41 -13.49 -11.85
C ALA A 19 7.25 -14.33 -11.32
N LEU A 20 7.56 -15.18 -10.33
CA LEU A 20 6.56 -15.62 -9.38
C LEU A 20 6.04 -14.33 -8.75
N ALA A 21 4.99 -13.76 -9.34
CA ALA A 21 4.11 -12.88 -8.61
C ALA A 21 3.53 -13.77 -7.52
N GLY A 22 4.22 -13.81 -6.37
CA GLY A 22 3.66 -14.35 -5.16
C GLY A 22 2.26 -13.78 -5.07
N THR A 23 1.27 -14.66 -5.00
CA THR A 23 -0.14 -14.30 -4.97
C THR A 23 -0.27 -13.15 -3.99
N ALA A 24 -0.42 -11.94 -4.50
CA ALA A 24 -0.78 -10.81 -3.67
C ALA A 24 -2.12 -11.24 -3.10
N ALA A 25 -2.16 -11.59 -1.82
CA ALA A 25 -3.42 -11.84 -1.13
C ALA A 25 -4.37 -10.72 -1.55
N ASP A 26 -5.61 -11.06 -1.94
CA ASP A 26 -6.57 -10.09 -2.47
C ASP A 26 -6.82 -8.99 -1.43
N MET A 27 -6.02 -7.92 -1.51
CA MET A 27 -6.10 -6.78 -0.63
C MET A 27 -7.28 -5.93 -1.08
N LYS A 28 -8.11 -5.56 -0.12
CA LYS A 28 -9.29 -4.74 -0.35
C LYS A 28 -9.03 -3.35 0.22
N PRO A 29 -9.26 -2.29 -0.57
CA PRO A 29 -9.14 -0.93 -0.08
C PRO A 29 -10.09 -0.68 1.10
N ILE A 30 -9.52 -0.19 2.20
CA ILE A 30 -10.26 0.43 3.31
C ILE A 30 -10.57 1.89 2.94
N HIS A 31 -9.57 2.60 2.42
CA HIS A 31 -9.69 3.99 1.98
C HIS A 31 -8.70 4.29 0.87
N ILE A 32 -9.12 5.12 -0.10
CA ILE A 32 -8.25 5.64 -1.15
C ILE A 32 -8.28 7.16 -1.07
N GLN A 33 -7.13 7.75 -0.78
CA GLN A 33 -6.95 9.18 -0.69
C GLN A 33 -6.18 9.69 -1.90
N LYS A 34 -6.88 10.36 -2.81
CA LYS A 34 -6.26 10.99 -3.98
C LYS A 34 -5.77 12.39 -3.61
N MET A 35 -4.52 12.68 -3.95
CA MET A 35 -3.93 14.01 -3.89
C MET A 35 -3.45 14.40 -5.29
N LYS A 36 -2.85 15.59 -5.41
CA LYS A 36 -2.40 16.12 -6.71
C LYS A 36 -1.43 15.16 -7.43
N ASP A 37 -0.37 14.75 -6.73
CA ASP A 37 0.72 13.99 -7.35
C ASP A 37 0.78 12.53 -6.90
N VAL A 38 0.17 12.21 -5.75
CA VAL A 38 0.20 10.88 -5.12
C VAL A 38 -1.21 10.43 -4.72
N THR A 39 -1.48 9.15 -4.89
CA THR A 39 -2.63 8.44 -4.30
C THR A 39 -2.14 7.55 -3.18
N VAL A 40 -2.74 7.71 -2.00
CA VAL A 40 -2.48 6.90 -0.81
C VAL A 40 -3.61 5.88 -0.65
N THR A 41 -3.30 4.59 -0.69
CA THR A 41 -4.25 3.50 -0.50
C THR A 41 -3.96 2.80 0.81
N LEU A 42 -4.95 2.80 1.71
CA LEU A 42 -4.96 1.98 2.91
C LEU A 42 -5.82 0.75 2.63
N GLN A 43 -5.28 -0.45 2.83
CA GLN A 43 -5.95 -1.70 2.48
C GLN A 43 -5.59 -2.85 3.43
N ASN A 44 -6.47 -3.83 3.53
CA ASN A 44 -6.21 -5.10 4.20
C ASN A 44 -7.07 -6.20 3.56
N GLU A 45 -6.97 -7.44 4.07
CA GLU A 45 -7.69 -8.59 3.50
C GLU A 45 -9.24 -8.45 3.56
N SER A 46 -9.76 -7.74 4.57
CA SER A 46 -11.21 -7.58 4.79
C SER A 46 -11.80 -6.32 4.17
N GLY A 47 -10.98 -5.33 3.79
CA GLY A 47 -11.42 -3.99 3.39
C GLY A 47 -11.95 -3.14 4.55
N GLN A 48 -11.63 -3.52 5.80
CA GLN A 48 -12.15 -2.87 7.00
C GLN A 48 -11.25 -3.08 8.22
N TRP A 49 -11.08 -2.05 9.04
CA TRP A 49 -10.50 -2.21 10.37
C TRP A 49 -11.54 -2.70 11.38
N LYS A 50 -11.08 -3.57 12.28
CA LYS A 50 -11.86 -4.13 13.39
C LYS A 50 -11.32 -3.67 14.74
N GLU A 51 -12.12 -3.86 15.77
CA GLU A 51 -11.62 -3.82 17.16
C GLU A 51 -10.51 -4.87 17.36
N GLY A 52 -9.51 -4.54 18.17
CA GLY A 52 -8.29 -5.32 18.37
C GLY A 52 -7.23 -5.10 17.29
N LYS A 53 -6.42 -6.13 17.05
CA LYS A 53 -5.25 -6.07 16.16
C LYS A 53 -5.65 -6.12 14.69
N ASN A 54 -5.04 -5.24 13.90
CA ASN A 54 -5.20 -5.14 12.46
C ASN A 54 -3.83 -5.14 11.79
N SER A 55 -3.69 -5.95 10.75
CA SER A 55 -2.61 -5.84 9.77
C SER A 55 -3.16 -5.14 8.53
N PHE A 56 -2.35 -4.29 7.91
CA PHE A 56 -2.73 -3.55 6.72
C PHE A 56 -1.51 -3.27 5.84
N VAL A 57 -1.79 -2.79 4.63
CA VAL A 57 -0.81 -2.26 3.69
C VAL A 57 -1.17 -0.82 3.40
N LEU A 58 -0.14 0.03 3.41
CA LEU A 58 -0.21 1.42 2.95
C LEU A 58 0.59 1.53 1.67
N GLU A 59 -0.07 1.95 0.58
CA GLU A 59 0.52 2.10 -0.74
C GLU A 59 0.48 3.55 -1.20
N PHE A 60 1.57 3.97 -1.84
CA PHE A 60 1.76 5.27 -2.46
C PHE A 60 2.00 5.05 -3.94
N THR A 61 1.14 5.63 -4.77
CA THR A 61 1.23 5.55 -6.23
C THR A 61 1.13 6.92 -6.85
N ALA A 62 1.77 7.13 -8.00
CA ALA A 62 1.64 8.38 -8.75
C ALA A 62 0.20 8.54 -9.22
N ALA A 63 -0.38 9.73 -9.04
CA ALA A 63 -1.77 9.99 -9.38
C ALA A 63 -2.08 9.83 -10.88
N GLN A 64 -1.06 10.02 -11.74
CA GLN A 64 -1.21 10.04 -13.19
C GLN A 64 -1.25 8.63 -13.80
N ASP A 65 -0.34 7.75 -13.40
CA ASP A 65 -0.12 6.45 -14.06
C ASP A 65 -0.13 5.26 -13.08
N LYS A 66 -0.43 5.49 -11.81
CA LYS A 66 -0.49 4.50 -10.73
C LYS A 66 0.81 3.73 -10.49
N LYS A 67 1.95 4.21 -10.98
CA LYS A 67 3.24 3.60 -10.65
C LYS A 67 3.55 3.77 -9.16
N PRO A 68 4.19 2.79 -8.49
CA PRO A 68 4.63 2.96 -7.12
C PRO A 68 5.57 4.17 -6.97
N VAL A 69 5.38 4.94 -5.90
CA VAL A 69 6.22 6.11 -5.58
C VAL A 69 6.91 5.86 -4.25
N ASP A 70 8.23 5.82 -4.26
CA ASP A 70 9.00 5.80 -3.01
C ASP A 70 8.92 7.17 -2.33
N VAL A 71 8.16 7.22 -1.24
CA VAL A 71 7.95 8.43 -0.43
C VAL A 71 8.86 8.48 0.79
N GLY A 72 9.83 7.56 0.90
CA GLY A 72 10.81 7.54 1.97
C GLY A 72 10.24 7.09 3.33
N LYS A 73 10.45 7.91 4.36
CA LYS A 73 10.00 7.58 5.73
C LYS A 73 8.52 7.89 5.87
N VAL A 74 7.72 6.92 6.30
CA VAL A 74 6.28 7.07 6.48
C VAL A 74 5.89 6.87 7.94
N SER A 75 4.94 7.67 8.40
CA SER A 75 4.22 7.40 9.66
C SER A 75 2.70 7.44 9.43
N LEU A 76 2.00 6.60 10.18
CA LEU A 76 0.55 6.59 10.26
C LEU A 76 0.16 6.68 11.73
N SER A 77 -0.67 7.66 12.05
CA SER A 77 -1.31 7.79 13.35
C SER A 77 -2.81 7.94 13.18
N THR A 78 -3.55 7.64 14.24
CA THR A 78 -5.00 7.78 14.29
C THR A 78 -5.38 8.56 15.53
N SER A 79 -6.48 9.28 15.45
CA SER A 79 -7.05 10.02 16.58
C SER A 79 -8.56 9.85 16.61
N MET A 80 -9.14 9.83 17.79
CA MET A 80 -10.58 9.89 18.01
C MET A 80 -10.88 10.99 19.01
N GLY A 81 -11.78 11.91 18.65
CA GLY A 81 -12.24 12.94 19.56
C GLY A 81 -13.04 12.34 20.71
N MET A 82 -12.78 12.81 21.94
CA MET A 82 -13.54 12.43 23.13
C MET A 82 -14.18 13.69 23.73
N PRO A 83 -15.51 13.71 23.95
CA PRO A 83 -16.16 14.87 24.58
C PRO A 83 -15.58 15.17 25.97
N GLY A 84 -15.16 16.40 26.20
CA GLY A 84 -14.63 16.85 27.50
C GLY A 84 -13.27 16.27 27.89
N MET A 85 -12.61 15.51 27.01
CA MET A 85 -11.32 14.87 27.27
C MET A 85 -10.33 15.08 26.11
N ALA A 86 -9.06 14.79 26.36
CA ALA A 86 -8.06 14.76 25.29
C ALA A 86 -8.40 13.68 24.25
N PRO A 87 -8.12 13.90 22.95
CA PRO A 87 -8.32 12.87 21.93
C PRO A 87 -7.51 11.62 22.22
N MET A 88 -8.11 10.45 22.01
CA MET A 88 -7.37 9.20 22.05
C MET A 88 -6.57 9.05 20.77
N VAL A 89 -5.26 8.80 20.89
CA VAL A 89 -4.33 8.68 19.77
C VAL A 89 -3.71 7.30 19.75
N ALA A 90 -3.62 6.68 18.58
CA ALA A 90 -2.90 5.42 18.37
C ALA A 90 -1.98 5.52 17.15
N GLY A 91 -0.71 5.14 17.31
CA GLY A 91 0.26 5.04 16.22
C GLY A 91 0.30 3.63 15.63
N ALA A 92 0.52 3.52 14.32
CA ALA A 92 0.82 2.25 13.70
C ALA A 92 2.33 1.99 13.66
N THR A 93 2.71 0.72 13.70
CA THR A 93 4.04 0.29 13.27
C THR A 93 4.03 0.13 11.76
N LEU A 94 5.05 0.62 11.06
CA LEU A 94 5.20 0.48 9.61
C LEU A 94 6.58 -0.05 9.25
N THR A 95 6.61 -1.03 8.34
CA THR A 95 7.85 -1.60 7.77
C THR A 95 7.78 -1.52 6.25
N PRO A 96 8.82 -1.04 5.56
CA PRO A 96 8.89 -1.06 4.11
C PRO A 96 8.68 -2.46 3.52
N ASP A 97 7.93 -2.54 2.42
CA ASP A 97 7.54 -3.79 1.74
C ASP A 97 7.57 -3.63 0.21
N GLY A 98 8.61 -2.96 -0.26
CA GLY A 98 8.82 -2.60 -1.67
C GLY A 98 8.59 -1.11 -1.95
N PRO A 99 8.89 -0.65 -3.17
CA PRO A 99 8.74 0.75 -3.55
C PRO A 99 7.32 1.26 -3.28
N GLY A 100 7.21 2.35 -2.51
CA GLY A 100 5.93 2.98 -2.18
C GLY A 100 4.96 2.11 -1.37
N ARG A 101 5.42 1.02 -0.76
CA ARG A 101 4.57 0.06 -0.07
C ARG A 101 5.09 -0.24 1.33
N TYR A 102 4.19 -0.22 2.30
CA TYR A 102 4.52 -0.40 3.72
C TYR A 102 3.53 -1.37 4.36
N ARG A 103 4.03 -2.43 5.00
CA ARG A 103 3.23 -3.28 5.88
C ARG A 103 3.07 -2.61 7.23
N GLY A 104 1.84 -2.57 7.72
CA GLY A 104 1.52 -1.94 8.98
C GLY A 104 0.74 -2.82 9.93
N THR A 105 0.90 -2.54 11.22
CA THR A 105 0.04 -3.06 12.28
C THR A 105 -0.46 -1.93 13.17
N ILE A 106 -1.71 -2.04 13.61
CA ILE A 106 -2.33 -1.12 14.57
C ILE A 106 -3.36 -1.87 15.41
N GLU A 107 -3.56 -1.46 16.65
CA GLU A 107 -4.53 -2.04 17.57
C GLU A 107 -5.52 -0.98 18.04
N PHE A 108 -6.81 -1.32 18.00
CA PHE A 108 -7.88 -0.44 18.43
C PHE A 108 -8.59 -1.04 19.65
N PRO A 109 -8.66 -0.33 20.79
CA PRO A 109 -9.33 -0.84 21.98
C PRO A 109 -10.86 -0.77 21.89
N ASP A 110 -11.38 -0.01 20.92
CA ASP A 110 -12.81 0.20 20.71
C ASP A 110 -13.15 0.44 19.24
N ARG A 111 -14.45 0.46 18.94
CA ARG A 111 -15.02 0.79 17.64
C ARG A 111 -15.22 2.29 17.48
N GLY A 112 -15.40 2.72 16.24
CA GLY A 112 -15.77 4.10 15.90
C GLY A 112 -14.88 4.72 14.83
N ALA A 113 -15.20 5.95 14.44
CA ALA A 113 -14.46 6.66 13.40
C ALA A 113 -13.11 7.15 13.93
N ARG A 114 -12.05 6.79 13.22
CA ARG A 114 -10.69 7.25 13.46
C ARG A 114 -10.30 8.27 12.42
N GLN A 115 -9.82 9.43 12.86
CA GLN A 115 -9.12 10.38 12.02
C GLN A 115 -7.69 9.90 11.81
N VAL A 116 -7.42 9.35 10.64
CA VAL A 116 -6.11 8.86 10.21
C VAL A 116 -5.30 10.01 9.67
N THR A 117 -4.06 10.15 10.15
CA THR A 117 -3.06 11.06 9.60
C THR A 117 -1.91 10.24 9.06
N VAL A 118 -1.59 10.44 7.79
CA VAL A 118 -0.42 9.86 7.13
C VAL A 118 0.56 11.00 6.86
N THR A 119 1.84 10.79 7.15
CA THR A 119 2.91 11.72 6.79
C THR A 119 4.06 10.96 6.15
N TRP A 120 4.78 11.63 5.26
CA TRP A 120 5.98 11.07 4.63
C TRP A 120 7.04 12.14 4.41
N ASP A 121 8.29 11.67 4.34
CA ASP A 121 9.49 12.46 4.11
C ASP A 121 10.45 11.66 3.22
N GLY A 122 10.53 12.07 1.95
CA GLY A 122 11.25 11.34 0.91
C GLY A 122 11.99 12.26 -0.07
N PRO A 123 12.59 11.70 -1.13
CA PRO A 123 13.43 12.44 -2.08
C PRO A 123 12.70 13.60 -2.78
N GLU A 124 11.42 13.44 -3.07
CA GLU A 124 10.56 14.44 -3.70
C GLU A 124 9.95 15.43 -2.69
N GLY A 125 10.34 15.33 -1.41
CA GLY A 125 9.92 16.23 -0.33
C GLY A 125 8.97 15.59 0.68
N LYS A 126 8.39 16.46 1.51
CA LYS A 126 7.49 16.11 2.61
C LYS A 126 6.04 16.21 2.18
N GLY A 127 5.19 15.35 2.73
CA GLY A 127 3.76 15.47 2.54
C GLY A 127 2.95 14.87 3.69
N SER A 128 1.67 15.22 3.71
CA SER A 128 0.72 14.70 4.68
C SER A 128 -0.69 14.66 4.09
N THR A 129 -1.48 13.70 4.56
CA THR A 129 -2.92 13.67 4.31
C THR A 129 -3.67 13.18 5.53
N ARG A 130 -4.94 13.59 5.63
CA ARG A 130 -5.85 13.17 6.69
C ARG A 130 -7.17 12.68 6.12
N PHE A 131 -7.70 11.60 6.68
CA PHE A 131 -8.99 11.04 6.27
C PHE A 131 -9.63 10.25 7.41
N SER A 132 -10.93 9.95 7.30
CA SER A 132 -11.69 9.24 8.32
C SER A 132 -11.87 7.77 7.94
N VAL A 133 -11.59 6.85 8.86
CA VAL A 133 -11.79 5.41 8.67
C VAL A 133 -12.62 4.84 9.82
N PRO A 134 -13.71 4.10 9.55
CA PRO A 134 -14.45 3.43 10.60
C PRO A 134 -13.73 2.16 11.08
N VAL A 135 -13.68 1.96 12.39
CA VAL A 135 -13.38 0.67 13.05
C VAL A 135 -14.70 0.02 13.43
N ARG A 136 -14.94 -1.22 12.99
CA ARG A 136 -16.23 -1.91 13.14
C ARG A 136 -16.16 -3.24 13.89
#